data_AF-A0A496ACV2-F1
#
_entry.id   AF-A0A496ACV2-F1
#
_cell.length_a   1.000
_cell.length_b   1.000
_cell.length_c   1.000
_cell.angle_alpha   90.00
_cell.angle_beta   90.00
_cell.angle_gamma   90.00
#
_symmetry.space_group_name_H-M   'P 1'
#
loop_
_entity.id
_entity.type
_entity.pdbx_description
1 polymer ?
#
loop_
_entity_poly.entity_id
_entity_poly.type
_entity_poly.pdbx_seq_one_letter_code
_entity_poly.pdbx_strand_id
1 'polypeptide(L)'
;MVGERLRRFRIARGMSLGDLAAAVDGLVSSQTLSKYEQGKLQPTARVLNRIASALGIKSAQLWGESTCDAEAEHPLNQTIDSSTDKPLSERRKFLQLPKAERHRILSEQAKEMADFYENDTEWREWSVGPIIEYEIP
;
A
#
# COMPACT_ATOMS: atom_id res chain seq x y z
N MET A 1 -15.78 3.54 8.42
CA MET A 1 -16.95 4.06 7.67
C MET A 1 -16.53 5.11 6.65
N VAL A 2 -17.23 5.18 5.51
CA VAL A 2 -16.93 6.04 4.34
C VAL A 2 -16.88 7.53 4.69
N GLY A 3 -17.81 8.01 5.52
CA GLY A 3 -17.91 9.43 5.91
C GLY A 3 -16.68 9.96 6.63
N GLU A 4 -16.17 9.20 7.61
CA GLU A 4 -14.98 9.59 8.37
C GLU A 4 -13.71 9.60 7.48
N ARG A 5 -13.61 8.67 6.53
CA ARG A 5 -12.51 8.65 5.55
C ARG A 5 -12.57 9.86 4.62
N LEU A 6 -13.76 10.19 4.13
CA LEU A 6 -13.97 11.35 3.29
C LEU A 6 -13.47 12.62 3.99
N ARG A 7 -13.87 12.82 5.26
CA ARG A 7 -13.42 13.94 6.09
C ARG A 7 -11.89 13.98 6.22
N ARG A 8 -11.26 12.83 6.49
CA ARG A 8 -9.79 12.73 6.60
C ARG A 8 -9.08 13.14 5.32
N PHE A 9 -9.49 12.64 4.16
CA PHE A 9 -8.87 13.00 2.88
C PHE A 9 -9.07 14.48 2.54
N ARG A 10 -10.24 15.05 2.85
CA ARG A 10 -10.50 16.47 2.68
C ARG A 10 -9.56 17.33 3.53
N ILE A 11 -9.41 17.01 4.82
CA ILE A 11 -8.51 17.74 5.73
C ILE A 11 -7.05 17.58 5.31
N ALA A 12 -6.63 16.38 4.89
CA ALA A 12 -5.27 16.13 4.42
C ALA A 12 -4.90 16.97 3.18
N ARG A 13 -5.89 17.34 2.36
CA ARG A 13 -5.74 18.25 1.21
C ARG A 13 -5.94 19.72 1.56
N GLY A 14 -6.20 20.07 2.82
CA GLY A 14 -6.45 21.45 3.25
C GLY A 14 -7.74 22.05 2.68
N MET A 15 -8.67 21.22 2.18
CA MET A 15 -9.90 21.69 1.56
C MET A 15 -10.99 21.97 2.61
N SER A 16 -11.71 23.07 2.49
CA SER A 16 -12.98 23.27 3.19
C SER A 16 -14.10 22.44 2.53
N LEU A 17 -15.28 22.36 3.18
CA LEU A 17 -16.45 21.72 2.57
C LEU A 17 -16.90 22.45 1.29
N GLY A 18 -16.74 23.77 1.26
CA GLY A 18 -17.02 24.59 0.08
C GLY A 18 -16.03 24.33 -1.06
N ASP A 19 -14.75 24.21 -0.73
CA ASP A 19 -13.71 23.92 -1.73
C ASP A 19 -13.90 22.55 -2.35
N LEU A 20 -14.25 21.55 -1.52
CA LEU A 20 -14.59 20.23 -2.02
C LEU A 20 -15.83 20.29 -2.91
N ALA A 21 -16.90 20.98 -2.50
CA ALA A 21 -18.11 21.14 -3.31
C ALA A 21 -17.83 21.80 -4.67
N ALA A 22 -16.98 22.83 -4.69
CA ALA A 22 -16.53 23.48 -5.92
C ALA A 22 -15.70 22.54 -6.80
N ALA A 23 -14.81 21.73 -6.20
CA ALA A 23 -14.00 20.75 -6.91
C ALA A 23 -14.82 19.58 -7.49
N VAL A 24 -16.03 19.32 -6.99
CA VAL A 24 -16.97 18.35 -7.58
C VAL A 24 -17.94 19.00 -8.58
N ASP A 25 -17.60 20.18 -9.12
CA ASP A 25 -18.43 20.96 -10.05
C ASP A 25 -19.84 21.27 -9.53
N GLY A 26 -20.00 21.41 -8.21
CA GLY A 26 -21.30 21.69 -7.59
C GLY A 26 -22.31 20.53 -7.67
N LEU A 27 -21.87 19.32 -8.06
CA LEU A 27 -22.71 18.11 -8.08
C LEU A 27 -23.34 17.83 -6.70
N VAL A 28 -22.68 18.27 -5.63
CA VAL A 28 -23.12 18.10 -4.26
C VAL A 28 -22.90 19.40 -3.48
N SER A 29 -23.91 19.82 -2.70
CA SER A 29 -23.77 20.98 -1.81
C SER A 29 -22.92 20.66 -0.58
N SER A 30 -22.31 21.69 0.02
CA SER A 30 -21.54 21.59 1.27
C SER A 30 -22.34 20.96 2.41
N GLN A 31 -23.66 21.18 2.45
CA GLN A 31 -24.57 20.59 3.44
C GLN A 31 -24.73 19.08 3.23
N THR A 32 -24.83 18.63 1.99
CA THR A 32 -24.93 17.20 1.67
C THR A 32 -23.59 16.50 1.94
N LEU A 33 -22.46 17.13 1.61
CA LEU A 33 -21.13 16.65 2.00
C LEU A 33 -20.99 16.52 3.52
N SER A 34 -21.47 17.49 4.29
CA SER A 34 -21.48 17.39 5.76
C SER A 34 -22.30 16.20 6.26
N LYS A 35 -23.44 15.89 5.62
CA LYS A 35 -24.25 14.71 5.98
C LYS A 35 -23.54 13.40 5.62
N TYR A 36 -22.79 13.36 4.51
CA TYR A 36 -21.95 12.23 4.15
C TYR A 36 -20.81 12.02 5.16
N GLU A 37 -20.09 13.08 5.55
CA GLU A 37 -19.02 13.01 6.55
C GLU A 37 -19.53 12.49 7.90
N GLN A 38 -20.74 12.89 8.30
CA GLN A 38 -21.40 12.43 9.52
C GLN A 38 -22.03 11.03 9.42
N GLY A 39 -22.01 10.40 8.23
CA GLY A 39 -22.64 9.09 7.99
C GLY A 39 -24.17 9.09 8.03
N LYS A 40 -24.82 10.26 8.08
CA LYS A 40 -26.28 10.40 8.07
C LYS A 40 -26.89 10.14 6.69
N LEU A 41 -26.07 10.23 5.65
CA LEU A 41 -26.45 9.96 4.28
C LEU A 41 -25.38 9.08 3.65
N GLN A 42 -25.78 8.19 2.74
CA GLN A 42 -24.84 7.35 1.98
C GLN A 42 -24.70 7.91 0.56
N PRO A 43 -23.47 8.18 0.09
CA PRO A 43 -23.25 8.64 -1.28
C PRO A 43 -23.49 7.51 -2.27
N THR A 44 -24.17 7.80 -3.37
CA THR A 44 -24.27 6.87 -4.50
C THR A 44 -22.89 6.67 -5.14
N ALA A 45 -22.65 5.51 -5.77
CA ALA A 45 -21.37 5.21 -6.45
C ALA A 45 -20.91 6.33 -7.41
N ARG A 46 -21.84 6.95 -8.15
CA ARG A 46 -21.55 8.08 -9.04
C ARG A 46 -20.98 9.30 -8.31
N VAL A 47 -21.61 9.68 -7.20
CA VAL A 47 -21.18 10.82 -6.37
C VAL A 47 -19.84 10.53 -5.73
N LEU A 48 -19.66 9.31 -5.23
CA LEU A 48 -18.42 8.89 -4.61
C LEU A 48 -17.23 8.90 -5.58
N ASN A 49 -17.40 8.40 -6.81
CA ASN A 49 -16.34 8.42 -7.83
C ASN A 49 -15.91 9.86 -8.17
N ARG A 50 -16.88 10.79 -8.22
CA ARG A 50 -16.59 12.20 -8.46
C ARG A 50 -15.83 12.84 -7.30
N ILE A 51 -16.27 12.58 -6.07
CA ILE A 51 -15.57 13.02 -4.86
C ILE A 51 -14.14 12.46 -4.82
N ALA A 52 -13.96 11.18 -5.14
CA ALA A 52 -12.65 10.54 -5.19
C ALA A 52 -11.75 11.20 -6.25
N SER A 53 -12.30 11.51 -7.42
CA SER A 53 -11.59 12.22 -8.50
C SER A 53 -11.17 13.63 -8.08
N ALA A 54 -12.06 14.39 -7.44
CA ALA A 54 -11.76 15.72 -6.89
C ALA A 54 -10.69 15.68 -5.79
N LEU A 55 -10.69 14.61 -5.00
CA LEU A 55 -9.68 14.32 -4.00
C LEU A 55 -8.44 13.62 -4.59
N GLY A 56 -8.33 13.40 -5.90
CA GLY A 56 -7.18 12.74 -6.53
C GLY A 56 -6.83 11.38 -5.93
N ILE A 57 -7.84 10.59 -5.55
CA ILE A 57 -7.70 9.24 -4.97
C ILE A 57 -8.57 8.23 -5.73
N LYS A 58 -8.25 6.93 -5.60
CA LYS A 58 -9.12 5.86 -6.11
C LYS A 58 -10.35 5.72 -5.20
N SER A 59 -11.55 5.53 -5.76
CA SER A 59 -12.78 5.44 -4.96
C SER A 59 -12.78 4.29 -3.95
N ALA A 60 -12.06 3.20 -4.24
CA ALA A 60 -11.82 2.09 -3.30
C ALA A 60 -11.20 2.54 -1.96
N GLN A 61 -10.38 3.60 -1.95
CA GLN A 61 -9.73 4.11 -0.74
C GLN A 61 -10.71 4.74 0.26
N LEU A 62 -11.92 5.10 -0.21
CA LEU A 62 -13.02 5.57 0.64
C LEU A 62 -13.79 4.42 1.29
N TRP A 63 -13.73 3.20 0.74
CA TRP A 63 -14.47 2.02 1.21
C TRP A 63 -13.68 1.09 2.14
N GLY A 64 -12.36 0.94 1.95
CA GLY A 64 -11.60 -0.13 2.60
C GLY A 64 -11.39 0.03 4.11
N GLU A 65 -11.08 -1.07 4.80
CA GLU A 65 -10.17 -1.05 5.96
C GLU A 65 -8.80 -0.55 5.47
N SER A 66 -8.03 0.14 6.31
CA SER A 66 -6.76 0.72 5.89
C SER A 66 -5.76 -0.36 5.51
N THR A 67 -5.58 -0.63 4.22
CA THR A 67 -4.26 -0.92 3.68
C THR A 67 -4.03 0.06 2.56
N CYS A 68 -3.16 1.03 2.83
CA CYS A 68 -2.61 1.88 1.78
C CYS A 68 -1.58 1.03 1.04
N ASP A 69 -2.05 0.05 0.30
CA ASP A 69 -1.24 -0.64 -0.69
C ASP A 69 -1.41 0.18 -1.96
N ALA A 70 -0.60 1.24 -2.06
CA ALA A 70 -0.27 1.81 -3.35
C ALA A 70 0.59 0.78 -4.09
N GLU A 71 -0.05 -0.30 -4.52
CA GLU A 71 0.48 -1.25 -5.50
C GLU A 71 0.64 -0.45 -6.79
N ALA A 72 1.84 0.09 -6.98
CA ALA A 72 2.32 0.39 -8.31
C ALA A 72 2.42 -0.96 -9.02
N GLU A 73 1.52 -1.20 -9.96
CA GLU A 73 1.51 -2.32 -10.89
C GLU A 73 2.94 -2.60 -11.40
N HIS A 74 3.64 -3.56 -10.80
CA HIS A 74 4.87 -4.13 -11.35
C HIS A 74 4.53 -5.54 -11.81
N PRO A 75 4.41 -5.78 -13.12
CA PRO A 75 4.01 -7.07 -13.69
C PRO A 75 5.11 -8.14 -13.64
N LEU A 76 5.90 -8.22 -12.57
CA LEU A 76 7.04 -9.15 -12.46
C LEU A 76 7.10 -9.93 -11.14
N ASN A 77 5.96 -10.27 -10.53
CA ASN A 77 5.95 -11.21 -9.41
C ASN A 77 5.39 -12.56 -9.88
N GLN A 78 6.25 -13.44 -10.40
CA GLN A 78 5.96 -14.86 -10.29
C GLN A 78 5.98 -15.17 -8.79
N THR A 79 4.79 -15.44 -8.25
CA THR A 79 4.57 -15.72 -6.84
C THR A 79 5.41 -16.91 -6.42
N ILE A 80 6.55 -16.65 -5.78
CA ILE A 80 7.13 -17.61 -4.86
C ILE A 80 6.09 -17.72 -3.75
N ASP A 81 5.44 -18.89 -3.65
CA ASP A 81 4.48 -19.18 -2.58
C ASP A 81 5.23 -19.22 -1.25
N SER A 82 5.45 -18.05 -0.68
CA SER A 82 5.87 -17.91 0.70
C SER A 82 4.64 -17.53 1.50
N SER A 83 4.07 -18.51 2.20
CA SER A 83 3.02 -18.34 3.20
C SER A 83 3.43 -17.47 4.42
N THR A 84 4.42 -16.58 4.24
CA THR A 84 5.09 -15.74 5.24
C THR A 84 5.26 -14.29 4.76
N ASP A 85 4.28 -13.75 4.04
CA ASP A 85 4.32 -12.35 3.63
C ASP A 85 4.03 -11.43 4.84
N LYS A 86 5.10 -11.06 5.57
CA LYS A 86 5.02 -10.16 6.73
C LYS A 86 4.49 -8.80 6.30
N PRO A 87 3.53 -8.19 7.02
CA PRO A 87 2.96 -6.90 6.64
C PRO A 87 4.05 -5.83 6.53
N LEU A 88 3.84 -4.84 5.65
CA LEU A 88 4.79 -3.74 5.42
C LEU A 88 5.16 -2.98 6.70
N SER A 89 4.25 -2.91 7.67
CA SER A 89 4.49 -2.33 8.99
C SER A 89 5.60 -3.06 9.76
N GLU A 90 5.69 -4.39 9.62
CA GLU A 90 6.71 -5.22 10.27
C GLU A 90 8.07 -5.10 9.55
N ARG A 91 8.06 -5.11 8.21
CA ARG A 91 9.27 -4.86 7.39
C ARG A 91 9.90 -3.51 7.71
N ARG A 92 9.07 -2.47 7.86
CA ARG A 92 9.53 -1.12 8.21
C ARG A 92 10.12 -1.05 9.62
N LYS A 93 9.54 -1.76 10.59
CA LYS A 93 10.10 -1.87 11.94
C LYS A 93 11.48 -2.52 11.90
N PHE A 94 11.64 -3.60 11.15
CA PHE A 94 12.93 -4.27 10.99
C PHE A 94 14.00 -3.32 10.42
N LEU A 95 13.71 -2.59 9.33
CA LEU A 95 14.67 -1.67 8.71
C LEU A 95 15.06 -0.48 9.60
N GLN A 96 14.20 -0.10 10.56
CA GLN A 96 14.46 0.95 11.53
C GLN A 96 15.35 0.52 12.71
N LEU A 97 15.60 -0.79 12.87
CA LEU A 97 16.47 -1.29 13.94
C LEU A 97 17.94 -0.86 13.71
N PRO A 98 18.71 -0.67 14.80
CA PRO A 98 20.16 -0.49 14.72
C PRO A 98 20.81 -1.61 13.89
N LYS A 99 21.88 -1.27 13.17
CA LYS A 99 22.56 -2.21 12.25
C LYS A 99 22.96 -3.52 12.94
N ALA A 100 23.45 -3.45 14.19
CA ALA A 100 23.82 -4.62 14.97
C ALA A 100 22.64 -5.57 15.23
N GLU A 101 21.47 -5.01 15.53
CA GLU A 101 20.26 -5.81 15.82
C GLU A 101 19.69 -6.43 14.55
N ARG A 102 19.69 -5.67 13.43
CA ARG A 102 19.33 -6.24 12.12
C ARG A 102 20.24 -7.41 11.74
N HIS A 103 21.55 -7.25 11.90
CA HIS A 103 22.52 -8.30 11.59
C HIS A 103 22.30 -9.55 12.43
N ARG A 104 21.98 -9.39 13.72
CA ARG A 104 21.67 -10.52 14.59
C ARG A 104 20.47 -11.31 14.07
N ILE A 105 19.35 -10.64 13.82
CA ILE A 105 18.11 -11.26 13.31
C ILE A 105 18.37 -11.96 11.97
N LEU A 106 19.07 -11.31 11.04
CA LEU A 106 19.39 -11.91 9.73
C LEU A 106 20.31 -13.12 9.87
N SER A 107 21.27 -13.09 10.81
CA SER A 107 22.16 -14.23 11.03
C SER A 107 21.44 -15.44 11.61
N GLU A 108 20.42 -15.22 12.45
CA GLU A 108 19.58 -16.30 12.98
C GLU A 108 18.70 -16.89 11.86
N GLN A 109 18.06 -16.04 11.05
CA GLN A 109 17.27 -16.47 9.90
C GLN A 109 18.11 -17.19 8.84
N ALA A 110 19.33 -16.74 8.57
CA ALA A 110 20.23 -17.39 7.63
C ALA A 110 20.65 -18.78 8.09
N LYS A 111 20.84 -18.99 9.41
CA LYS A 111 21.13 -20.32 9.97
C LYS A 111 19.94 -21.25 9.84
N GLU A 112 18.73 -20.77 10.12
CA GLU A 112 17.50 -21.56 9.93
C GLU A 112 17.32 -21.98 8.46
N MET A 113 17.69 -21.10 7.53
CA MET A 113 17.63 -21.39 6.10
C MET A 113 18.82 -22.22 5.57
N ALA A 114 19.88 -22.41 6.35
CA ALA A 114 21.11 -23.04 5.88
C ALA A 114 20.87 -24.49 5.41
N ASP A 115 20.09 -25.25 6.19
CA ASP A 115 19.75 -26.64 5.87
C ASP A 115 19.06 -26.77 4.51
N PHE A 116 18.27 -25.77 4.11
CA PHE A 116 17.62 -25.74 2.81
C PHE A 116 18.63 -25.54 1.68
N TYR A 117 19.56 -24.59 1.80
CA TYR A 117 20.59 -24.37 0.76
C TYR A 117 21.64 -25.47 0.68
N GLU A 118 21.91 -26.16 1.79
CA GLU A 118 22.89 -27.26 1.83
C GLU A 118 22.34 -28.55 1.21
N ASN A 119 21.04 -28.84 1.38
CA ASN A 119 20.43 -30.11 0.96
C ASN A 119 19.58 -30.00 -0.30
N ASP A 120 18.93 -28.86 -0.54
CA ASP A 120 18.24 -28.62 -1.81
C ASP A 120 19.31 -28.42 -2.89
N THR A 121 19.32 -29.29 -3.90
CA THR A 121 20.26 -29.22 -5.03
C THR A 121 19.55 -28.83 -6.32
N GLU A 122 18.24 -28.55 -6.28
CA GLU A 122 17.49 -28.08 -7.45
C GLU A 122 18.05 -26.75 -7.98
N TRP A 123 18.61 -25.90 -7.10
CA TRP A 123 19.30 -24.67 -7.51
C TRP A 123 20.57 -24.92 -8.34
N ARG A 124 21.18 -26.12 -8.28
CA ARG A 124 22.32 -26.50 -9.13
C ARG A 124 21.89 -26.90 -10.53
N GLU A 125 20.66 -27.35 -10.72
CA GLU A 125 20.10 -27.71 -12.03
C GLU A 125 19.54 -26.51 -12.80
N TRP A 126 19.25 -25.41 -12.09
CA TRP A 126 19.01 -24.14 -12.75
C TRP A 126 20.24 -23.76 -13.57
N SER A 127 20.06 -23.71 -14.89
CA SER A 127 21.07 -23.22 -15.83
C SER A 127 21.23 -21.72 -15.63
N VAL A 128 21.89 -21.33 -14.54
CA VAL A 128 22.28 -19.95 -14.30
C VAL A 128 23.22 -19.60 -15.44
N GLY A 129 22.74 -18.73 -16.34
CA GLY A 129 23.56 -18.18 -17.41
C GLY A 129 24.85 -17.58 -16.84
N PRO A 130 25.89 -17.37 -17.66
CA PRO A 130 27.18 -16.90 -17.17
C PRO A 130 27.00 -15.63 -16.33
N ILE A 131 27.60 -15.61 -15.14
CA ILE A 131 27.66 -14.43 -14.27
C ILE A 131 28.31 -13.31 -15.09
N ILE A 132 27.54 -12.28 -15.43
CA ILE A 132 28.08 -11.12 -16.14
C ILE A 132 28.75 -10.24 -15.09
N GLU A 133 30.08 -10.24 -15.09
CA GLU A 133 30.86 -9.23 -14.36
C GLU A 133 30.67 -7.89 -15.08
N TYR A 134 29.85 -7.02 -14.49
CA TYR A 134 29.76 -5.64 -14.93
C TYR A 134 30.99 -4.90 -14.42
N GLU A 135 31.93 -4.59 -15.31
CA GLU A 135 32.95 -3.58 -15.04
C GLU A 135 32.24 -2.23 -14.89
N ILE A 136 32.22 -1.69 -13.67
CA ILE A 136 31.70 -0.35 -13.38
C ILE A 136 32.74 0.65 -13.91
N PRO A 137 32.37 1.53 -14.87
CA PRO A 137 33.30 2.51 -15.44
C PRO A 137 33.75 3.60 -14.46
#